data_AF-A0A3T1DDV1-F1
#
_entry.id   AF-A0A3T1DDV1-F1
#
_cell.length_a   1.000
_cell.length_b   1.000
_cell.length_c   1.000
_cell.angle_alpha   90.00
_cell.angle_beta   90.00
_cell.angle_gamma   90.00
#
_symmetry.space_group_name_H-M   'P 1'
#
loop_
_entity.id
_entity.type
_entity.pdbx_description
1 polymer ?
#
loop_
_entity_poly.entity_id
_entity_poly.type
_entity_poly.pdbx_seq_one_letter_code
_entity_poly.pdbx_strand_id
1 'polypeptide(L)'
;MFRPIRGNGIRLLVPLLFMLPAIALMTNPKVHAVSWEWVAAAAMGCLLSVPLILTTRYERREDQNIYAVKNVWFIIAFLAVLVIRFLLRDYLIGIDAETKTALFLTVALSYIIPWRIVSYVRFRKLYLSKPKLAI
;
A
#
# COMPACT_ATOMS: atom_id res chain seq x y z
N MET A 1 9.40 -16.08 16.57
CA MET A 1 8.15 -15.91 17.34
C MET A 1 7.12 -15.20 16.45
N PHE A 2 6.10 -15.92 15.94
CA PHE A 2 5.07 -15.32 15.07
C PHE A 2 4.05 -14.59 15.95
N ARG A 3 3.83 -13.29 15.72
CA ARG A 3 2.81 -12.53 16.46
C ARG A 3 1.48 -12.56 15.69
N PRO A 4 0.39 -13.05 16.29
CA PRO A 4 -0.91 -13.08 15.64
C PRO A 4 -1.45 -11.67 15.46
N ILE A 5 -2.23 -11.47 14.40
CA ILE A 5 -2.96 -10.22 14.17
C ILE A 5 -4.20 -10.25 15.07
N ARG A 6 -4.12 -9.67 16.27
CA ARG A 6 -5.22 -9.64 17.23
C ARG A 6 -6.27 -8.56 16.90
N GLY A 7 -7.54 -8.87 17.17
CA GLY A 7 -8.68 -7.96 17.09
C GLY A 7 -9.26 -7.80 15.68
N ASN A 8 -10.02 -6.72 15.45
CA ASN A 8 -10.77 -6.45 14.21
C ASN A 8 -9.90 -6.12 12.97
N GLY A 9 -8.57 -6.27 13.04
CA GLY A 9 -7.66 -6.02 11.91
C GLY A 9 -7.42 -4.54 11.56
N ILE A 10 -7.96 -3.59 12.32
CA ILE A 10 -7.85 -2.13 12.07
C ILE A 10 -6.38 -1.67 11.97
N ARG A 11 -5.46 -2.35 12.68
CA ARG A 11 -4.02 -2.08 12.60
C ARG A 11 -3.43 -2.22 11.18
N LEU A 12 -4.10 -2.96 10.28
CA LEU A 12 -3.70 -3.05 8.87
C LEU A 12 -3.97 -1.76 8.09
N LEU A 13 -4.91 -0.92 8.56
CA LEU A 13 -5.29 0.34 7.94
C LEU A 13 -4.53 1.55 8.51
N VAL A 14 -3.79 1.37 9.62
CA VAL A 14 -2.97 2.42 10.25
C VAL A 14 -2.04 3.14 9.26
N PRO A 15 -1.40 2.47 8.27
CA PRO A 15 -0.60 3.17 7.25
C PRO A 15 -1.38 4.22 6.47
N LEU A 16 -2.70 4.07 6.28
CA LEU A 16 -3.54 5.07 5.60
C LEU A 16 -3.68 6.34 6.43
N LEU A 17 -3.79 6.20 7.75
CA LEU A 17 -3.86 7.33 8.67
C LEU A 17 -2.56 8.15 8.62
N PHE A 18 -1.41 7.47 8.54
CA PHE A 18 -0.11 8.14 8.42
C PHE A 18 0.10 8.87 7.09
N MET A 19 -0.74 8.62 6.09
CA MET A 19 -0.69 9.33 4.82
C MET A 19 -1.52 10.62 4.79
N LEU A 20 -2.28 10.94 5.85
CA LEU A 20 -3.06 12.18 5.91
C LEU A 20 -2.22 13.46 5.71
N PRO A 21 -1.01 13.61 6.29
CA PRO A 21 -0.16 14.76 6.02
C PRO A 21 0.28 14.87 4.56
N ALA A 22 0.41 13.74 3.85
CA ALA A 22 0.75 13.74 2.42
C ALA A 22 -0.35 14.37 1.58
N ILE A 23 -1.62 14.14 1.94
CA ILE A 23 -2.77 14.74 1.26
C ILE A 23 -2.75 16.26 1.44
N ALA A 24 -2.45 16.76 2.64
CA ALA A 24 -2.35 18.20 2.90
C ALA A 24 -1.24 18.87 2.06
N LEU A 25 -0.09 18.21 1.90
CA LEU A 25 1.00 18.69 1.05
C LEU A 25 0.62 18.77 -0.43
N MET A 26 -0.22 17.85 -0.91
CA MET A 26 -0.71 17.85 -2.30
C MET A 26 -1.69 19.00 -2.57
N THR A 27 -2.39 19.51 -1.56
CA THR A 27 -3.30 20.66 -1.67
C THR A 27 -2.61 22.02 -1.51
N ASN A 28 -1.29 22.06 -1.38
CA ASN A 28 -0.54 23.30 -1.24
C ASN A 28 -0.68 24.15 -2.52
N PRO A 29 -1.03 25.45 -2.43
CA PRO A 29 -1.18 26.34 -3.58
C PRO A 29 0.04 26.46 -4.49
N LYS A 30 1.22 26.12 -4.00
CA LYS A 30 2.47 26.15 -4.77
C LYS A 30 2.66 24.94 -5.68
N VAL A 31 1.83 23.91 -5.53
CA VAL A 31 1.82 22.72 -6.38
C VAL A 31 1.11 23.03 -7.69
N HIS A 32 1.88 23.06 -8.76
CA HIS A 32 1.39 23.37 -10.11
C HIS A 32 1.70 22.19 -11.03
N ALA A 33 0.94 21.09 -10.87
CA ALA A 33 0.99 19.94 -11.77
C ALA A 33 -0.21 19.96 -12.72
N VAL A 34 0.03 19.60 -13.98
CA VAL A 34 -1.00 19.50 -15.00
C VAL A 34 -1.88 18.29 -14.72
N SER A 35 -3.18 18.36 -15.04
CA SER A 35 -4.16 17.29 -14.73
C SER A 35 -3.72 15.90 -15.22
N TRP A 36 -3.04 15.79 -16.36
CA TRP A 36 -2.58 14.51 -16.88
C TRP A 36 -1.46 13.88 -16.04
N GLU A 37 -0.60 14.70 -15.39
CA GLU A 37 0.49 14.22 -14.54
C GLU A 37 -0.05 13.53 -13.30
N TRP A 38 -1.12 14.07 -12.70
CA TRP A 38 -1.81 13.46 -11.57
C TRP A 38 -2.41 12.11 -11.94
N VAL A 39 -3.06 12.02 -13.11
CA VAL A 39 -3.66 10.77 -13.60
C VAL A 39 -2.58 9.73 -13.88
N ALA A 40 -1.47 10.13 -14.52
CA ALA A 40 -0.35 9.24 -14.79
C ALA A 40 0.31 8.74 -13.49
N ALA A 41 0.53 9.62 -12.52
CA ALA A 41 1.06 9.27 -11.20
C ALA A 41 0.12 8.29 -10.46
N ALA A 42 -1.18 8.57 -10.47
CA ALA A 42 -2.17 7.70 -9.84
C ALA A 42 -2.24 6.32 -10.52
N ALA A 43 -2.25 6.29 -11.86
CA ALA A 43 -2.24 5.04 -12.63
C ALA A 43 -0.98 4.22 -12.33
N MET A 44 0.19 4.85 -12.29
CA MET A 44 1.45 4.19 -11.92
C MET A 44 1.39 3.61 -10.51
N GLY A 45 0.89 4.37 -9.53
CA GLY A 45 0.70 3.86 -8.18
C GLY A 45 -0.25 2.65 -8.14
N CYS A 46 -1.39 2.73 -8.83
CA CYS A 46 -2.31 1.60 -8.93
C CYS A 46 -1.64 0.35 -9.52
N LEU A 47 -0.82 0.49 -10.57
CA LEU A 47 -0.04 -0.61 -11.15
C LEU A 47 0.96 -1.19 -10.14
N LEU A 48 1.70 -0.33 -9.41
CA LEU A 48 2.64 -0.75 -8.38
C LEU A 48 1.98 -1.43 -7.18
N SER A 49 0.68 -1.22 -6.96
CA SER A 49 -0.09 -1.90 -5.91
C SER A 49 -0.32 -3.38 -6.17
N VAL A 50 -0.40 -3.78 -7.45
CA VAL A 50 -0.74 -5.15 -7.87
C VAL A 50 0.22 -6.19 -7.28
N PRO A 51 1.55 -6.10 -7.45
CA PRO A 51 2.47 -7.10 -6.90
C PRO A 51 2.42 -7.15 -5.37
N LEU A 52 2.24 -6.02 -4.68
CA LEU A 52 2.08 -5.96 -3.22
C LEU A 52 0.82 -6.69 -2.76
N ILE A 53 -0.30 -6.49 -3.46
CA ILE A 53 -1.57 -7.18 -3.21
C ILE A 53 -1.41 -8.68 -3.42
N LEU A 54 -0.84 -9.11 -4.56
CA LEU A 54 -0.71 -10.52 -4.91
C LEU A 54 0.20 -11.28 -3.93
N THR A 55 1.23 -10.63 -3.42
CA THR A 55 2.21 -11.24 -2.50
C THR A 55 1.75 -11.27 -1.04
N THR A 56 0.78 -10.41 -0.65
CA THR A 56 0.23 -10.36 0.71
C THR A 56 -0.81 -11.46 0.93
N ARG A 57 -0.46 -12.47 1.76
CA ARG A 57 -1.35 -13.59 2.12
C ARG A 57 -1.51 -13.72 3.63
N TYR A 58 -2.66 -14.27 4.02
CA TYR A 58 -2.99 -14.56 5.41
C TYR A 58 -3.37 -16.03 5.53
N GLU A 59 -2.94 -16.66 6.62
CA GLU A 59 -3.26 -18.03 6.96
C GLU A 59 -3.86 -18.09 8.36
N ARG A 60 -4.81 -19.01 8.57
CA ARG A 60 -5.32 -19.34 9.90
C ARG A 60 -4.59 -20.60 10.36
N ARG A 61 -3.97 -20.56 11.53
CA ARG A 61 -3.24 -21.70 12.10
C ARG A 61 -4.14 -22.48 13.07
N GLU A 62 -3.61 -23.59 13.59
CA GLU A 62 -4.29 -24.51 14.51
C GLU A 62 -4.84 -23.80 15.75
N ASP A 63 -4.12 -22.79 16.24
CA ASP A 63 -4.49 -21.94 17.38
C ASP A 63 -5.65 -20.97 17.10
N GLN A 64 -6.31 -21.11 15.95
CA GLN A 64 -7.42 -20.29 15.45
C GLN A 64 -7.07 -18.82 15.18
N ASN A 65 -5.82 -18.43 15.37
CA ASN A 65 -5.35 -17.08 15.11
C ASN A 65 -4.94 -16.90 13.64
N ILE A 66 -5.02 -15.65 13.17
CA ILE A 66 -4.65 -15.27 11.81
C ILE A 66 -3.26 -14.65 11.79
N TYR A 67 -2.44 -15.13 10.87
CA TYR A 67 -1.07 -14.71 10.68
C TYR A 67 -0.85 -14.22 9.25
N ALA A 68 0.04 -13.24 9.09
CA ALA A 68 0.57 -12.89 7.78
C ALA A 68 1.60 -13.94 7.36
N VAL A 69 1.44 -14.50 6.17
CA VAL A 69 2.38 -15.48 5.61
C VAL A 69 3.66 -14.76 5.23
N LYS A 70 4.81 -15.27 5.70
CA LYS A 70 6.11 -14.76 5.26
C LYS A 70 6.33 -15.17 3.81
N ASN A 71 6.30 -14.20 2.91
CA ASN A 71 6.51 -14.43 1.49
C ASN A 71 7.76 -13.66 1.03
N VAL A 72 8.80 -14.35 0.56
CA VAL A 72 10.00 -13.68 0.04
C VAL A 72 9.66 -12.76 -1.13
N TRP A 73 8.68 -13.16 -1.95
CA TRP A 73 8.17 -12.35 -3.05
C TRP A 73 7.57 -11.02 -2.59
N PHE A 74 7.06 -10.94 -1.36
CA PHE A 74 6.59 -9.66 -0.80
C PHE A 74 7.75 -8.67 -0.63
N ILE A 75 8.89 -9.13 -0.13
CA ILE A 75 10.09 -8.30 0.04
C ILE A 75 10.62 -7.87 -1.33
N ILE A 76 10.66 -8.79 -2.30
CA ILE A 76 11.09 -8.49 -3.67
C ILE A 76 10.16 -7.45 -4.31
N ALA A 77 8.84 -7.64 -4.20
CA ALA A 77 7.86 -6.68 -4.71
C ALA A 77 8.00 -5.30 -4.06
N PHE A 78 8.20 -5.27 -2.74
CA PHE A 78 8.42 -4.03 -2.01
C PHE A 78 9.71 -3.33 -2.46
N LEU A 79 10.81 -4.08 -2.64
CA LEU A 79 12.07 -3.54 -3.13
C LEU A 79 11.95 -3.02 -4.56
N ALA A 80 11.25 -3.72 -5.44
CA ALA A 80 10.98 -3.26 -6.80
C ALA A 80 10.21 -1.93 -6.80
N VAL A 81 9.18 -1.81 -5.97
CA VAL A 81 8.45 -0.55 -5.78
C VAL A 81 9.37 0.55 -5.26
N LEU A 82 10.29 0.26 -4.34
CA LEU A 82 11.28 1.23 -3.86
C LEU A 82 12.25 1.69 -4.96
N VAL A 83 12.77 0.77 -5.77
CA VAL A 83 13.68 1.11 -6.87
C VAL A 83 12.97 1.97 -7.91
N ILE A 84 11.80 1.52 -8.38
CA ILE A 84 10.97 2.29 -9.31
C ILE A 84 10.66 3.67 -8.72
N ARG A 85 10.38 3.74 -7.42
CA ARG A 85 10.15 5.00 -6.72
C ARG A 85 11.35 5.95 -6.82
N PHE A 86 12.58 5.50 -6.59
CA PHE A 86 13.76 6.35 -6.76
C PHE A 86 13.97 6.78 -8.22
N LEU A 87 13.77 5.88 -9.18
CA LEU A 87 13.89 6.22 -10.61
C LEU A 87 12.88 7.29 -11.05
N LEU A 88 11.64 7.22 -10.56
CA LEU A 88 10.62 8.23 -10.85
C LEU A 88 10.99 9.61 -10.27
N ARG A 89 11.69 9.65 -9.13
CA ARG A 89 12.14 10.91 -8.52
C ARG A 89 13.15 11.63 -9.43
N ASP A 90 14.07 10.90 -10.04
CA ASP A 90 15.14 11.47 -10.86
C ASP A 90 14.68 11.84 -12.28
N TYR A 91 13.59 11.25 -12.79
CA TYR A 91 13.09 11.51 -14.15
C TYR A 91 12.42 12.89 -14.33
N LEU A 92 12.03 13.56 -13.24
CA LEU A 92 11.35 14.86 -13.28
C LEU A 92 12.35 16.03 -13.21
N ILE A 93 13.20 16.16 -14.22
CA ILE A 93 14.15 17.28 -14.33
C ILE A 93 13.39 18.52 -14.82
N GLY A 94 13.51 19.64 -14.11
CA GLY A 94 12.87 20.92 -14.47
C GLY A 94 11.52 21.24 -13.80
N ILE A 95 10.92 20.29 -13.08
CA ILE A 95 9.72 20.55 -12.26
C ILE A 95 10.15 21.12 -10.90
N ASP A 96 9.36 22.08 -10.39
CA ASP A 96 9.55 22.67 -9.06
C ASP A 96 9.53 21.60 -7.95
N ALA A 97 10.30 21.82 -6.88
CA ALA A 97 10.50 20.82 -5.83
C ALA A 97 9.18 20.45 -5.13
N GLU A 98 8.29 21.42 -4.96
CA GLU A 98 6.98 21.19 -4.32
C GLU A 98 6.08 20.33 -5.20
N THR A 99 5.98 20.63 -6.50
CA THR A 99 5.18 19.86 -7.46
C THR A 99 5.68 18.42 -7.62
N LYS A 100 7.01 18.20 -7.69
CA LYS A 100 7.59 16.85 -7.71
C LYS A 100 7.21 16.05 -6.48
N THR A 101 7.28 16.70 -5.31
CA THR A 101 6.91 16.07 -4.04
C THR A 101 5.44 15.65 -4.06
N ALA A 102 4.54 16.51 -4.56
CA ALA A 102 3.12 16.19 -4.63
C ALA A 102 2.80 15.03 -5.59
N LEU A 103 3.41 15.00 -6.78
CA LEU A 103 3.26 13.86 -7.71
C LEU A 103 3.80 12.56 -7.11
N PHE A 104 4.92 12.63 -6.41
CA PHE A 104 5.52 11.49 -5.73
C PHE A 104 4.64 10.95 -4.59
N LEU A 105 4.03 11.86 -3.82
CA LEU A 105 3.05 11.51 -2.79
C LEU A 105 1.78 10.91 -3.40
N THR A 106 1.37 11.35 -4.58
CA THR A 106 0.26 10.77 -5.34
C THR A 106 0.52 9.32 -5.67
N VAL A 107 1.68 8.99 -6.26
CA VAL A 107 2.08 7.60 -6.52
C VAL A 107 2.01 6.78 -5.23
N ALA A 108 2.57 7.32 -4.13
CA ALA A 108 2.58 6.67 -2.83
C ALA A 108 1.18 6.36 -2.29
N LEU A 109 0.29 7.35 -2.30
CA LEU A 109 -1.10 7.17 -1.90
C LEU A 109 -1.80 6.13 -2.77
N SER A 110 -1.64 6.25 -4.09
CA SER A 110 -2.30 5.39 -5.07
C SER A 110 -1.89 3.92 -4.98
N TYR A 111 -0.69 3.59 -4.50
CA TYR A 111 -0.35 2.18 -4.23
C TYR A 111 -0.67 1.72 -2.80
N ILE A 112 -0.55 2.59 -1.78
CA ILE A 112 -0.80 2.22 -0.38
C ILE A 112 -2.28 1.98 -0.13
N ILE A 113 -3.16 2.83 -0.66
CA ILE A 113 -4.62 2.76 -0.48
C ILE A 113 -5.17 1.39 -0.92
N PRO A 114 -5.07 0.99 -2.19
CA PRO A 114 -5.63 -0.30 -2.64
C PRO A 114 -4.96 -1.47 -1.94
N TRP A 115 -3.63 -1.42 -1.72
CA TRP A 115 -2.93 -2.51 -1.04
C TRP A 115 -3.42 -2.73 0.39
N ARG A 116 -3.60 -1.67 1.19
CA ARG A 116 -4.08 -1.79 2.58
C ARG A 116 -5.56 -2.13 2.66
N ILE A 117 -6.39 -1.58 1.77
CA ILE A 117 -7.80 -1.95 1.68
C ILE A 117 -7.95 -3.45 1.36
N VAL A 118 -7.28 -3.94 0.31
CA VAL A 118 -7.37 -5.36 -0.06
C VAL A 118 -6.77 -6.26 1.02
N SER A 119 -5.66 -5.85 1.65
CA SER A 119 -5.08 -6.56 2.79
C SER A 119 -6.08 -6.72 3.94
N TYR A 120 -6.78 -5.64 4.30
CA TYR A 120 -7.79 -5.63 5.34
C TYR A 120 -9.00 -6.49 4.97
N VAL A 121 -9.49 -6.40 3.73
CA VAL A 121 -10.61 -7.21 3.24
C VAL A 121 -10.26 -8.70 3.27
N ARG A 122 -9.06 -9.09 2.83
CA ARG A 122 -8.60 -10.50 2.88
C ARG A 122 -8.52 -11.00 4.32
N PHE A 123 -7.97 -10.21 5.23
CA PHE A 123 -7.95 -10.53 6.65
C PHE A 123 -9.38 -10.72 7.19
N ARG A 124 -10.29 -9.80 6.88
CA ARG A 124 -11.67 -9.84 7.41
C ARG A 124 -12.48 -11.00 6.83
N LYS A 125 -12.27 -11.36 5.56
CA LYS A 125 -12.85 -12.56 4.95
C LYS A 125 -12.41 -13.82 5.70
N LEU A 126 -11.14 -13.94 6.05
CA LEU A 126 -10.62 -15.07 6.81
C LEU A 126 -11.10 -15.08 8.26
N TYR A 127 -11.24 -13.90 8.87
CA TYR A 127 -11.76 -13.72 10.23
C TYR A 127 -13.23 -14.15 10.36
N LEU A 128 -14.06 -13.81 9.38
CA LEU A 128 -15.49 -14.17 9.35
C LEU A 128 -15.73 -15.61 8.86
N SER A 129 -14.79 -16.18 8.12
CA SER A 129 -14.89 -17.58 7.67
C SER A 129 -14.83 -18.51 8.89
N LYS A 130 -15.84 -19.37 9.06
CA LYS A 130 -15.86 -20.37 10.14
C LYS A 130 -14.64 -21.30 10.02
N PRO A 131 -14.05 -21.77 11.14
CA PRO A 131 -13.03 -22.79 11.06
C PRO A 131 -13.56 -23.98 10.26
N LYS A 132 -12.76 -24.51 9.34
CA LYS A 132 -13.06 -25.82 8.76
C LYS A 132 -13.11 -26.78 9.96
N LEU A 133 -14.29 -27.30 10.29
CA LEU A 133 -14.40 -28.41 11.22
C LEU A 133 -13.54 -29.53 10.65
N ALA A 134 -12.49 -29.91 11.37
CA ALA A 134 -11.85 -31.20 11.15
C ALA A 134 -12.90 -32.25 11.57
N ILE A 135 -13.47 -32.92 10.57
CA ILE A 135 -14.24 -34.16 10.75
C ILE A 135 -13.23 -35.30 10.74
#